data_AF-A0A257JAI7-F1
#
_entry.id   AF-A0A257JAI7-F1
#
_cell.length_a   1.000
_cell.length_b   1.000
_cell.length_c   1.000
_cell.angle_alpha   90.00
_cell.angle_beta   90.00
_cell.angle_gamma   90.00
#
_symmetry.space_group_name_H-M   'P 1'
#
loop_
_entity.id
_entity.type
_entity.pdbx_description
1 polymer ?
#
loop_
_entity_poly.entity_id
_entity_poly.type
_entity_poly.pdbx_seq_one_letter_code
_entity_poly.pdbx_strand_id
1 'polypeptide(L)'
;MCFEHQGYARLKAEGWWQRRSAAPIPRNVAAALNAAGGLLRPSHIFVRSNGQFTEVSKHRFEACANTRKACAPSVTASRATMAGSTQSTGLPIPGGTQVENGSAAVSARTSVTGGKA
;
A
#
# COMPACT_ATOMS: atom_id res chain seq x y z
N MET A 1 -25.05 -8.02 -4.74
CA MET A 1 -25.08 -7.23 -5.99
C MET A 1 -25.56 -8.16 -7.09
N CYS A 2 -26.54 -7.77 -7.90
CA CYS A 2 -27.07 -8.64 -8.96
C CYS A 2 -27.15 -7.90 -10.28
N PHE A 3 -26.59 -8.50 -11.33
CA PHE A 3 -26.57 -7.94 -12.69
C PHE A 3 -27.69 -8.52 -13.58
N GLU A 4 -28.32 -9.63 -13.22
CA GLU A 4 -29.43 -10.23 -14.01
C GLU A 4 -30.75 -9.49 -13.87
N HIS A 5 -30.94 -8.78 -12.74
CA HIS A 5 -32.16 -8.02 -12.51
C HIS A 5 -32.10 -6.69 -13.26
N GLN A 6 -33.28 -6.13 -13.53
CA GLN A 6 -33.44 -4.76 -14.04
C GLN A 6 -33.82 -3.79 -12.91
N GLY A 7 -33.87 -2.50 -13.23
CA GLY A 7 -34.33 -1.45 -12.32
C GLY A 7 -33.36 -1.19 -11.15
N TYR A 8 -33.89 -0.99 -9.95
CA TYR A 8 -33.10 -0.54 -8.80
C TYR A 8 -31.94 -1.47 -8.42
N ALA A 9 -32.14 -2.79 -8.51
CA ALA A 9 -31.10 -3.77 -8.23
C ALA A 9 -29.91 -3.64 -9.20
N ARG A 10 -30.22 -3.44 -10.49
CA ARG A 10 -29.24 -3.18 -11.55
C ARG A 10 -28.46 -1.91 -11.27
N LEU A 11 -29.15 -0.79 -11.07
CA LEU A 11 -28.54 0.51 -10.81
C LEU A 11 -27.60 0.47 -9.59
N LYS A 12 -27.99 -0.24 -8.52
CA LYS A 12 -27.11 -0.46 -7.36
C LYS A 12 -25.87 -1.26 -7.70
N ALA A 13 -25.98 -2.32 -8.49
CA ALA A 13 -24.85 -3.13 -8.90
C ALA A 13 -23.88 -2.34 -9.79
N GLU A 14 -24.41 -1.58 -10.75
CA GLU A 14 -23.64 -0.71 -11.65
C GLU A 14 -22.87 0.37 -10.89
N GLY A 15 -23.55 1.12 -10.02
CA GLY A 15 -22.91 2.13 -9.19
C GLY A 15 -21.89 1.53 -8.21
N TRP A 16 -22.13 0.31 -7.70
CA TRP A 16 -21.13 -0.40 -6.90
C TRP A 16 -19.88 -0.76 -7.70
N TRP A 17 -20.06 -1.23 -8.95
CA TRP A 17 -18.98 -1.62 -9.85
C TRP A 17 -18.09 -0.43 -10.24
N GLN A 18 -18.71 0.67 -10.69
CA GLN A 18 -17.98 1.87 -11.14
C GLN A 18 -17.10 2.48 -10.03
N ARG A 19 -17.51 2.39 -8.77
CA ARG A 19 -16.70 2.85 -7.63
C ARG A 19 -15.46 2.00 -7.35
N ARG A 20 -15.38 0.80 -7.94
CA ARG A 20 -14.37 -0.23 -7.65
C ARG A 20 -13.54 -0.62 -8.86
N SER A 21 -13.94 -0.19 -10.04
CA SER A 21 -13.34 -0.61 -11.30
C SER A 21 -13.41 0.50 -12.34
N ALA A 22 -12.33 0.63 -13.11
CA ALA A 22 -12.33 1.39 -14.35
C ALA A 22 -12.82 0.55 -15.55
N ALA A 23 -13.00 -0.77 -15.36
CA ALA A 23 -13.50 -1.66 -16.40
C ALA A 23 -14.98 -1.36 -16.71
N PRO A 24 -15.44 -1.66 -17.94
CA PRO A 24 -16.84 -1.51 -18.30
C PRO A 24 -17.77 -2.31 -17.36
N ILE A 25 -19.00 -1.82 -17.22
CA ILE A 25 -20.02 -2.48 -16.43
C ILE A 25 -20.35 -3.84 -17.07
N PRO A 26 -20.31 -4.95 -16.30
CA PRO A 26 -20.63 -6.27 -16.83
C PRO A 26 -22.12 -6.39 -17.17
N ARG A 27 -22.42 -7.12 -18.25
CA ARG A 27 -23.81 -7.35 -18.69
C ARG A 27 -24.54 -8.34 -17.79
N ASN A 28 -23.85 -9.36 -17.31
CA ASN A 28 -24.41 -10.46 -16.52
C ASN A 28 -23.45 -10.85 -15.39
N VAL A 29 -23.92 -11.74 -14.50
CA VAL A 29 -23.15 -12.18 -13.34
C VAL A 29 -21.90 -12.96 -13.74
N ALA A 30 -21.96 -13.78 -14.79
CA ALA A 30 -20.80 -14.54 -15.27
C ALA A 30 -19.66 -13.61 -15.71
N ALA A 31 -19.95 -12.57 -16.49
CA ALA A 31 -18.99 -11.56 -16.89
C ALA A 31 -18.42 -10.80 -15.68
N ALA A 32 -19.27 -10.49 -14.69
CA ALA A 32 -18.84 -9.84 -13.46
C ALA A 32 -17.85 -10.70 -12.67
N LEU A 33 -18.09 -12.02 -12.56
CA LEU A 33 -17.20 -12.94 -11.87
C LEU A 33 -15.86 -13.09 -12.58
N ASN A 34 -15.86 -13.16 -13.92
CA ASN A 34 -14.62 -13.23 -14.70
C ASN A 34 -13.75 -11.98 -14.52
N ALA A 35 -14.36 -10.80 -14.38
CA ALA A 35 -13.65 -9.53 -14.17
C ALA A 35 -13.40 -9.18 -12.69
N ALA A 36 -13.91 -9.98 -11.74
CA ALA A 36 -13.88 -9.65 -10.32
C ALA A 36 -12.46 -9.54 -9.74
N GLY A 37 -11.50 -10.26 -10.31
CA GLY A 37 -10.09 -10.21 -9.89
C GLY A 37 -9.43 -8.85 -10.08
N GLY A 38 -9.96 -7.98 -10.95
CA GLY A 38 -9.46 -6.63 -11.20
C GLY A 38 -10.09 -5.54 -10.32
N LEU A 39 -11.00 -5.90 -9.42
CA LEU A 39 -11.66 -4.93 -8.55
C LEU A 39 -10.73 -4.43 -7.43
N LEU A 40 -10.87 -3.16 -7.06
CA LEU A 40 -10.20 -2.64 -5.87
C LEU A 40 -10.63 -3.41 -4.62
N ARG A 41 -9.64 -3.95 -3.88
CA ARG A 41 -9.87 -4.61 -2.60
C ARG A 41 -9.95 -3.57 -1.48
N PRO A 42 -11.06 -3.49 -0.72
CA PRO A 42 -11.13 -2.60 0.42
C PRO A 42 -10.15 -3.05 1.50
N SER A 43 -9.49 -2.11 2.16
CA SER A 43 -8.59 -2.39 3.28
C SER A 43 -9.38 -2.54 4.59
N HIS A 44 -10.46 -1.77 4.73
CA HIS A 44 -11.31 -1.74 5.90
C HIS A 44 -12.77 -1.72 5.46
N ILE A 45 -13.59 -2.47 6.20
CA ILE A 45 -15.04 -2.47 6.05
C ILE A 45 -15.67 -2.22 7.42
N PHE A 46 -16.75 -1.45 7.43
CA PHE A 46 -17.57 -1.24 8.61
C PHE A 46 -18.77 -2.16 8.54
N VAL A 47 -18.90 -3.02 9.54
CA VAL A 47 -19.97 -4.02 9.65
C VAL A 47 -20.88 -3.63 10.82
N ARG A 48 -22.19 -3.68 10.60
CA ARG A 48 -23.20 -3.49 11.65
C ARG A 48 -24.19 -4.66 11.67
N SER A 49 -24.84 -4.90 12.80
CA SER A 49 -26.00 -5.78 12.88
C SER A 49 -27.22 -5.11 12.25
N ASN A 50 -27.98 -5.86 11.45
CA ASN A 50 -29.24 -5.45 10.87
C ASN A 50 -30.24 -6.61 11.01
N GLY A 51 -30.99 -6.59 12.11
CA GLY A 51 -31.83 -7.71 12.53
C GLY A 51 -30.98 -8.96 12.79
N GLN A 52 -31.29 -10.04 12.09
CA GLN A 52 -30.58 -11.33 12.19
C GLN A 52 -29.31 -11.40 11.34
N PHE A 53 -29.04 -10.39 10.51
CA PHE A 53 -27.93 -10.41 9.56
C PHE A 53 -26.90 -9.33 9.88
N THR A 54 -25.70 -9.49 9.32
CA THR A 54 -24.66 -8.45 9.34
C THR A 54 -24.61 -7.73 8.01
N GLU A 55 -24.48 -6.41 8.06
CA GLU A 55 -24.47 -5.53 6.89
C GLU A 55 -23.13 -4.79 6.81
N VAL A 56 -22.52 -4.80 5.62
CA VAL A 56 -21.37 -3.95 5.31
C VAL A 56 -21.87 -2.57 4.88
N SER A 57 -21.80 -1.58 5.76
CA SER A 57 -22.37 -0.24 5.49
C SER A 57 -21.36 0.79 4.97
N LYS A 58 -20.06 0.65 5.29
CA LYS A 58 -19.00 1.55 4.79
C LYS A 58 -17.75 0.76 4.42
N HIS A 59 -16.93 1.33 3.55
CA HIS A 59 -15.66 0.74 3.14
C HIS A 59 -14.65 1.84 2.82
N ARG A 60 -13.38 1.52 2.94
CA ARG A 60 -12.24 2.38 2.59
C ARG A 60 -11.30 1.60 1.68
N PHE A 61 -10.89 2.23 0.59
CA PHE A 61 -9.77 1.77 -0.22
C PHE A 61 -8.56 2.56 0.20
N GLU A 62 -7.49 1.86 0.53
CA GLU A 62 -6.19 2.51 0.59
C GLU A 62 -5.58 2.49 -0.80
N ALA A 63 -5.06 3.65 -1.22
CA ALA A 63 -4.04 3.63 -2.25
C ALA A 63 -2.96 2.68 -1.75
N CYS A 64 -2.57 1.74 -2.61
CA CYS A 64 -1.58 0.72 -2.30
C CYS A 64 -0.49 1.32 -1.40
N ALA A 65 -0.41 0.88 -0.13
CA ALA A 65 0.67 1.25 0.80
C ALA A 65 2.02 0.66 0.36
N ASN A 66 2.20 0.47 -0.95
CA ASN A 66 3.38 0.00 -1.64
C ASN A 66 3.83 0.97 -2.74
N THR A 67 3.31 2.20 -2.74
CA THR A 67 3.94 3.32 -3.44
C THR A 67 4.18 4.44 -2.43
N ARG A 68 5.46 4.69 -2.11
CA ARG A 68 5.96 5.71 -1.17
C ARG A 68 5.78 5.44 0.33
N LYS A 69 6.54 4.47 0.89
CA LYS A 69 7.56 4.97 1.82
C LYS A 69 8.50 5.79 0.93
N ALA A 70 8.25 7.09 0.82
CA ALA A 70 9.25 7.98 0.29
C ALA A 70 10.39 7.97 1.32
N CYS A 71 11.27 6.97 1.21
CA CYS A 71 12.67 7.23 1.50
C CYS A 71 12.98 8.44 0.63
N ALA A 72 13.22 9.58 1.27
CA ALA A 72 13.59 10.80 0.59
C ALA A 72 14.67 10.44 -0.44
N PRO A 73 14.65 10.99 -1.67
CA PRO A 73 15.82 10.90 -2.53
C PRO A 73 16.90 11.77 -1.90
N SER A 74 17.58 11.24 -0.89
CA SER A 74 18.75 11.85 -0.27
C SER A 74 19.96 11.63 -1.15
N VAL A 75 19.91 12.11 -2.39
CA VAL A 75 21.09 12.46 -3.18
C VAL A 75 20.73 13.70 -3.99
N THR A 76 20.82 14.84 -3.32
CA THR A 76 21.23 16.07 -3.98
C THR A 76 22.69 15.87 -4.39
N ALA A 77 22.94 15.29 -5.56
CA ALA A 77 24.26 15.40 -6.20
C ALA A 77 24.22 16.65 -7.07
N SER A 78 24.68 17.76 -6.50
CA SER A 78 24.95 18.99 -7.24
C SER A 78 25.87 18.67 -8.42
N ARG A 79 25.46 19.04 -9.63
CA ARG A 79 26.34 19.02 -10.79
C ARG A 79 27.36 20.16 -10.62
N ALA A 80 28.50 19.84 -10.02
CA ALA A 80 29.65 20.72 -9.94
C ALA A 80 30.18 21.02 -11.35
N THR A 81 30.53 22.29 -11.55
CA THR A 81 31.22 22.88 -12.69
C THR A 81 32.39 22.03 -13.17
N MET A 82 32.36 21.60 -14.43
CA MET A 82 33.53 21.05 -15.11
C MET A 82 34.49 22.20 -15.47
N ALA A 83 35.53 22.40 -14.66
CA ALA A 83 36.75 23.10 -15.07
C ALA A 83 37.84 22.04 -15.21
N GLY A 84 38.40 21.91 -16.43
CA GLY A 84 39.39 20.89 -16.74
C GLY A 84 40.69 21.07 -15.95
N SER A 85 41.32 19.95 -15.60
CA SER A 85 42.77 19.90 -15.41
C SER A 85 43.26 18.46 -15.45
N THR A 86 44.48 18.30 -15.96
CA THR A 86 45.10 17.13 -16.55
C THR A 86 45.77 16.16 -15.56
N GLN A 87 45.67 14.87 -15.92
CA GLN A 87 46.66 13.78 -15.87
C GLN A 87 47.34 13.30 -14.57
N SER A 88 47.40 11.96 -14.54
CA SER A 88 48.58 11.10 -14.28
C SER A 88 48.67 10.40 -12.91
N THR A 89 48.26 9.12 -12.95
CA THR A 89 49.07 7.93 -12.65
C THR A 89 50.08 7.99 -11.49
N GLY A 90 49.77 7.21 -10.44
CA GLY A 90 50.74 6.70 -9.48
C GLY A 90 50.09 5.91 -8.34
N LEU A 91 50.14 4.57 -8.41
CA LEU A 91 50.01 3.63 -7.28
C LEU A 91 51.38 3.58 -6.54
N PRO A 92 51.46 3.35 -5.20
CA PRO A 92 51.18 2.04 -4.60
C PRO A 92 50.59 1.99 -3.15
N ILE A 93 50.11 0.79 -2.81
CA ILE A 93 49.58 0.12 -1.58
C ILE A 93 50.60 0.13 -0.39
N PRO A 94 50.38 -0.32 0.90
CA PRO A 94 49.22 -0.88 1.66
C PRO A 94 48.97 -0.27 3.08
N GLY A 95 47.86 -0.69 3.73
CA GLY A 95 47.91 -1.08 5.15
C GLY A 95 46.89 -0.44 6.10
N GLY A 96 46.15 -1.26 6.85
CA GLY A 96 45.43 -0.83 8.06
C GLY A 96 44.04 -1.44 8.23
N THR A 97 43.98 -2.71 8.66
CA THR A 97 42.78 -3.29 9.27
C THR A 97 42.54 -2.59 10.61
N GLN A 98 41.35 -2.03 10.82
CA GLN A 98 40.84 -1.67 12.15
C GLN A 98 39.45 -2.30 12.32
N VAL A 99 39.40 -3.12 13.36
CA VAL A 99 38.24 -3.69 14.04
C VAL A 99 37.73 -2.65 15.02
N GLU A 100 36.43 -2.41 15.14
CA GLU A 100 35.88 -2.12 16.47
C GLU A 100 34.37 -2.38 16.54
N ASN A 101 34.04 -3.08 17.61
CA ASN A 101 32.71 -3.42 18.07
C ASN A 101 32.00 -2.19 18.64
N GLY A 102 30.71 -2.05 18.35
CA GLY A 102 29.84 -1.08 19.00
C GLY A 102 28.54 -1.74 19.43
N SER A 103 28.60 -2.51 20.51
CA SER A 103 27.45 -3.09 21.20
C SER A 103 26.77 -2.04 22.08
N ALA A 104 25.45 -1.84 21.92
CA ALA A 104 24.50 -1.33 22.92
C ALA A 104 23.12 -1.17 22.25
N ALA A 105 21.97 -1.38 22.85
CA ALA A 105 21.54 -2.03 24.06
C ALA A 105 20.02 -2.16 23.87
N VAL A 106 19.48 -3.33 24.21
CA VAL A 106 18.03 -3.58 24.30
C VAL A 106 17.42 -2.61 25.31
N SER A 107 16.27 -2.03 24.98
CA SER A 107 15.32 -1.58 26.01
C SER A 107 13.90 -1.88 25.57
N ALA A 108 13.46 -3.09 25.91
CA ALA A 108 12.06 -3.45 25.96
C ALA A 108 11.46 -2.85 27.25
N ARG A 109 10.31 -2.19 27.13
CA ARG A 109 9.40 -2.01 28.26
C ARG A 109 8.01 -2.45 27.83
N THR A 110 7.70 -3.68 28.22
CA THR A 110 6.35 -4.20 28.40
C THR A 110 5.76 -3.61 29.67
N SER A 111 4.48 -3.22 29.66
CA SER A 111 3.67 -3.20 30.88
C SER A 111 2.20 -3.43 30.51
N VAL A 112 1.67 -4.47 31.16
CA VAL A 112 0.30 -4.99 31.20
C VAL A 112 -0.38 -4.38 32.45
N THR A 113 -1.68 -4.10 32.49
CA THR A 113 -2.75 -4.83 33.25
C THR A 113 -3.93 -3.83 33.33
N GLY A 114 -5.17 -4.16 32.97
CA GLY A 114 -6.25 -4.64 33.88
C GLY A 114 -6.69 -3.54 34.87
N GLY A 115 -7.97 -3.26 35.14
CA GLY A 115 -9.17 -4.04 34.97
C GLY A 115 -10.39 -3.22 35.41
N LYS A 116 -11.54 -3.89 35.29
CA LYS A 116 -12.91 -3.43 35.43
C LYS A 116 -13.35 -3.35 36.89
N ALA A 117 -14.23 -2.41 37.22
CA ALA A 117 -15.29 -2.57 38.22
C ALA A 117 -16.52 -1.82 37.70
#